data_AF-A0A521LGH4-F1
#
_entry.id   AF-A0A521LGH4-F1
#
_cell.length_a   1.000
_cell.length_b   1.000
_cell.length_c   1.000
_cell.angle_alpha   90.00
_cell.angle_beta   90.00
_cell.angle_gamma   90.00
#
_symmetry.space_group_name_H-M   'P 1'
#
loop_
_entity.id
_entity.type
_entity.pdbx_description
1 polymer ?
#
loop_
_entity_poly.entity_id
_entity_poly.type
_entity_poly.pdbx_seq_one_letter_code
_entity_poly.pdbx_strand_id
1 'polypeptide(L)'
;MTTLLRVGTLALLLALASGTSWGYREYFTAEQKALLAKAQTVLVEVLALTDKGKEDQPALTDVAVRRLRELGYTVVTDSAQAHDVVVRMKCEQRKTWEGTATMGSDADLPDSPSRIWKGPACQLNYVLGGTKIKWQKEVRTDFEDAAEAAQKANAGDPGAYAMAKLKDRLEQYDFPVLLAAEWGQPERLIKVLDTPGTKEIRKLKVIALLGDMLSHEALPQLKEALKDKDLSKQAAVALGNIGQEGIPILIDILKTSTQPELQAAAAKGLGQVGALHGDPSIIPPLLEMLDAPGIDIAVQTEIAWALGKLPDKRSVEPLFALDRKLQKIRTDPPDPLIKKLKEAVFWAIKQCYTEDQYS
;
A
#
# COMPACT_ATOMS: atom_id res chain seq x y z
N MET A 1 -72.41 -14.40 7.23
CA MET A 1 -71.56 -15.51 6.76
C MET A 1 -70.97 -15.03 5.43
N THR A 2 -69.75 -14.48 5.44
CA THR A 2 -68.45 -15.13 5.18
C THR A 2 -67.88 -14.65 3.83
N THR A 3 -66.71 -14.00 3.90
CA THR A 3 -65.55 -14.07 2.97
C THR A 3 -65.70 -13.50 1.55
N LEU A 4 -64.75 -12.78 0.93
CA LEU A 4 -63.29 -12.67 1.10
C LEU A 4 -62.80 -11.24 0.79
N LEU A 5 -62.01 -10.65 1.71
CA LEU A 5 -61.05 -9.62 1.36
C LEU A 5 -59.78 -10.30 0.82
N ARG A 6 -59.40 -10.05 -0.43
CA ARG A 6 -58.10 -10.46 -0.97
C ARG A 6 -57.04 -9.47 -0.48
N VAL A 7 -56.26 -9.88 0.52
CA VAL A 7 -55.00 -9.21 0.88
C VAL A 7 -53.91 -9.84 0.03
N GLY A 8 -53.44 -9.10 -0.99
CA GLY A 8 -52.26 -9.48 -1.76
C GLY A 8 -51.01 -9.32 -0.91
N THR A 9 -50.40 -10.45 -0.53
CA THR A 9 -49.10 -10.49 0.15
C THR A 9 -48.01 -10.35 -0.91
N LEU A 10 -47.43 -9.15 -1.02
CA LEU A 10 -46.24 -8.91 -1.83
C LEU A 10 -45.03 -9.41 -1.04
N ALA A 11 -44.54 -10.62 -1.36
CA ALA A 11 -43.32 -11.16 -0.79
C ALA A 11 -42.11 -10.42 -1.41
N LEU A 12 -41.58 -9.44 -0.70
CA LEU A 12 -40.34 -8.77 -1.05
C LEU A 12 -39.16 -9.66 -0.62
N LEU A 13 -38.61 -10.45 -1.55
CA LEU A 13 -37.33 -11.14 -1.38
C LEU A 13 -36.21 -10.08 -1.39
N LEU A 14 -35.87 -9.56 -0.22
CA LEU A 14 -34.65 -8.80 0.02
C LEU A 14 -33.46 -9.78 0.03
N ALA A 15 -32.88 -10.02 -1.14
CA ALA A 15 -31.55 -10.58 -1.24
C ALA A 15 -30.54 -9.55 -0.72
N LEU A 16 -30.20 -9.65 0.58
CA LEU A 16 -29.06 -8.94 1.15
C LEU A 16 -27.78 -9.58 0.60
N ALA A 17 -27.30 -9.06 -0.53
CA ALA A 17 -25.91 -9.22 -0.90
C ALA A 17 -25.09 -8.41 0.11
N SER A 18 -24.51 -9.10 1.09
CA SER A 18 -23.48 -8.57 1.98
C SER A 18 -22.21 -8.30 1.16
N GLY A 19 -22.21 -7.19 0.44
CA GLY A 19 -21.01 -6.59 -0.11
C GLY A 19 -20.25 -5.94 1.03
N THR A 20 -19.06 -6.47 1.32
CA THR A 20 -18.07 -5.81 2.19
C THR A 20 -17.74 -4.45 1.59
N SER A 21 -18.24 -3.39 2.21
CA SER A 21 -18.01 -2.02 1.77
C SER A 21 -16.61 -1.57 2.15
N TRP A 22 -15.65 -1.84 1.27
CA TRP A 22 -14.36 -1.14 1.25
C TRP A 22 -14.39 -0.16 0.10
N GLY A 23 -14.16 1.11 0.39
CA GLY A 23 -14.31 2.25 -0.52
C GLY A 23 -13.30 2.33 -1.66
N TYR A 24 -12.75 1.20 -2.15
CA TYR A 24 -12.19 1.14 -3.48
C TYR A 24 -13.35 0.93 -4.44
N ARG A 25 -13.71 1.95 -5.23
CA ARG A 25 -14.52 1.70 -6.43
C ARG A 25 -13.76 0.64 -7.22
N GLU A 26 -14.27 -0.60 -7.30
CA GLU A 26 -13.70 -1.59 -8.19
C GLU A 26 -13.90 -1.09 -9.62
N TYR A 27 -12.88 -0.46 -10.19
CA TYR A 27 -12.91 0.05 -11.56
C TYR A 27 -12.64 -1.06 -12.59
N PHE A 28 -12.33 -2.28 -12.13
CA PHE A 28 -12.18 -3.46 -12.97
C PHE A 28 -13.30 -4.46 -12.77
N THR A 29 -13.77 -5.05 -13.87
CA THR A 29 -14.55 -6.28 -13.83
C THR A 29 -13.66 -7.45 -13.39
N ALA A 30 -14.28 -8.54 -12.87
CA ALA A 30 -13.56 -9.76 -12.52
C ALA A 30 -12.76 -10.34 -13.72
N GLU A 31 -13.33 -10.22 -14.93
CA GLU A 31 -12.68 -10.62 -16.18
C GLU A 31 -11.43 -9.77 -16.45
N GLN A 32 -11.51 -8.44 -16.30
CA GLN A 32 -10.35 -7.55 -16.47
C GLN A 32 -9.25 -7.85 -15.45
N LYS A 33 -9.61 -8.11 -14.18
CA LYS A 33 -8.64 -8.54 -13.16
C LYS A 33 -7.96 -9.85 -13.56
N ALA A 34 -8.72 -10.84 -14.05
CA ALA A 34 -8.17 -12.12 -14.49
C ALA A 34 -7.24 -11.99 -15.71
N LEU A 35 -7.55 -11.09 -16.65
CA LEU A 35 -6.69 -10.78 -17.79
C LEU A 35 -5.38 -10.12 -17.32
N LEU A 36 -5.46 -9.10 -16.46
CA LEU A 36 -4.29 -8.40 -15.93
C LEU A 36 -3.40 -9.32 -15.10
N ALA A 37 -3.97 -10.17 -14.23
CA ALA A 37 -3.22 -11.14 -13.44
C ALA A 37 -2.40 -12.11 -14.32
N LYS A 38 -2.87 -12.39 -15.53
CA LYS A 38 -2.21 -13.29 -16.49
C LYS A 38 -1.37 -12.57 -17.54
N ALA A 39 -1.36 -11.24 -17.58
CA ALA A 39 -0.64 -10.48 -18.61
C ALA A 39 0.87 -10.78 -18.59
N GLN A 40 1.41 -11.16 -19.75
CA GLN A 40 2.82 -11.49 -19.95
C GLN A 40 3.47 -10.58 -20.98
N THR A 41 2.75 -10.25 -22.06
CA THR A 41 3.27 -9.47 -23.17
C THR A 41 2.74 -8.04 -23.12
N VAL A 42 3.65 -7.10 -22.97
CA VAL A 42 3.35 -5.66 -22.85
C VAL A 42 3.81 -4.94 -24.11
N LEU A 43 2.90 -4.22 -24.76
CA LEU A 43 3.25 -3.22 -25.77
C LEU A 43 3.64 -1.93 -25.06
N VAL A 44 4.82 -1.41 -25.38
CA VAL A 44 5.28 -0.09 -24.87
C VAL A 44 5.13 0.95 -25.95
N GLU A 45 4.34 1.98 -25.67
CA GLU A 45 4.18 3.16 -26.52
C GLU A 45 4.76 4.38 -25.79
N VAL A 46 5.80 5.00 -26.37
CA VAL A 46 6.39 6.24 -25.85
C VAL A 46 6.13 7.39 -26.80
N LEU A 47 5.66 8.51 -26.26
CA LEU A 47 5.50 9.77 -26.98
C LEU A 47 6.30 10.86 -26.27
N ALA A 48 7.28 11.44 -26.97
CA ALA A 48 8.03 12.59 -26.49
C ALA A 48 7.63 13.87 -27.22
N LEU A 49 7.34 14.93 -26.49
CA LEU A 49 6.96 16.25 -27.00
C LEU A 49 7.88 17.34 -26.43
N THR A 50 8.53 18.09 -27.31
CA THR A 50 9.30 19.30 -26.98
C THR A 50 8.61 20.53 -27.57
N ASP A 51 9.15 21.71 -27.31
CA ASP A 51 8.69 22.95 -27.96
C ASP A 51 8.86 22.91 -29.50
N LYS A 52 9.70 21.99 -30.02
CA LYS A 52 9.88 21.76 -31.46
C LYS A 52 8.89 20.76 -32.05
N GLY A 53 8.02 20.17 -31.22
CA GLY A 53 7.02 19.19 -31.61
C GLY A 53 7.36 17.78 -31.15
N LYS A 54 6.85 16.78 -31.88
CA LYS A 54 7.11 15.38 -31.58
C LYS A 54 8.55 15.03 -31.97
N GLU A 55 9.28 14.44 -31.03
CA GLU A 55 10.64 13.96 -31.25
C GLU A 55 10.71 12.46 -30.99
N ASP A 56 11.60 11.77 -31.72
CA ASP A 56 11.94 10.39 -31.41
C ASP A 56 12.93 10.37 -30.25
N GLN A 57 12.63 9.57 -29.23
CA GLN A 57 13.41 9.48 -27.99
C GLN A 57 13.61 8.01 -27.63
N PRO A 58 14.44 7.28 -28.40
CA PRO A 58 14.64 5.84 -28.21
C PRO A 58 15.15 5.51 -26.80
N ALA A 59 15.92 6.43 -26.20
CA ALA A 59 16.43 6.25 -24.84
C ALA A 59 15.32 6.18 -23.78
N LEU A 60 14.16 6.84 -23.97
CA LEU A 60 13.01 6.70 -23.06
C LEU A 60 12.33 5.34 -23.23
N THR A 61 12.16 4.90 -24.48
CA THR A 61 11.64 3.57 -24.82
C THR A 61 12.53 2.47 -24.25
N ASP A 62 13.85 2.59 -24.37
CA ASP A 62 14.81 1.62 -23.87
C ASP A 62 14.73 1.46 -22.35
N VAL A 63 14.54 2.55 -21.60
CA VAL A 63 14.30 2.49 -20.15
C VAL A 63 13.05 1.68 -19.85
N ALA A 64 11.93 2.01 -20.51
CA ALA A 64 10.65 1.33 -20.28
C ALA A 64 10.76 -0.18 -20.59
N VAL A 65 11.31 -0.52 -21.75
CA VAL A 65 11.48 -1.88 -22.23
C VAL A 65 12.38 -2.69 -21.31
N ARG A 66 13.57 -2.17 -20.98
CA ARG A 66 14.53 -2.88 -20.11
C ARG A 66 13.93 -3.12 -18.73
N ARG A 67 13.30 -2.09 -18.14
CA ARG A 67 12.75 -2.16 -16.77
C ARG A 67 11.57 -3.12 -16.64
N LEU A 68 10.72 -3.22 -17.67
CA LEU A 68 9.65 -4.23 -17.71
C LEU A 68 10.22 -5.65 -17.93
N ARG A 69 11.24 -5.81 -18.79
CA ARG A 69 11.92 -7.10 -18.98
C ARG A 69 12.63 -7.59 -17.71
N GLU A 70 13.22 -6.70 -16.92
CA GLU A 70 13.82 -7.03 -15.62
C GLU A 70 12.79 -7.64 -14.64
N LEU A 71 11.51 -7.27 -14.77
CA LEU A 71 10.40 -7.87 -14.01
C LEU A 71 9.80 -9.11 -14.68
N GLY A 72 10.38 -9.54 -15.80
CA GLY A 72 10.02 -10.75 -16.53
C GLY A 72 8.86 -10.60 -17.50
N TYR A 73 8.50 -9.39 -17.93
CA TYR A 73 7.54 -9.22 -19.03
C TYR A 73 8.21 -9.47 -20.38
N THR A 74 7.48 -10.06 -21.31
CA THR A 74 7.81 -9.98 -22.73
C THR A 74 7.40 -8.59 -23.21
N VAL A 75 8.30 -7.86 -23.84
CA VAL A 75 8.03 -6.47 -24.24
C VAL A 75 8.20 -6.31 -25.73
N VAL A 76 7.16 -5.79 -26.36
CA VAL A 76 7.09 -5.42 -27.80
C VAL A 76 6.91 -3.91 -27.93
N THR A 77 7.34 -3.35 -29.05
CA THR A 77 7.21 -1.92 -29.38
C THR A 77 6.48 -1.68 -30.71
N ASP A 78 6.15 -2.75 -31.42
CA ASP A 78 5.36 -2.72 -32.65
C ASP A 78 3.93 -3.16 -32.32
N SER A 79 2.96 -2.28 -32.59
CA SER A 79 1.55 -2.53 -32.35
C SER A 79 0.97 -3.68 -33.16
N ALA A 80 1.64 -4.11 -34.24
CA ALA A 80 1.23 -5.28 -35.02
C ALA A 80 1.54 -6.62 -34.32
N GLN A 81 2.43 -6.63 -33.33
CA GLN A 81 2.74 -7.84 -32.55
C GLN A 81 1.66 -8.10 -31.50
N ALA A 82 1.36 -9.37 -31.25
CA ALA A 82 0.40 -9.77 -30.23
C ALA A 82 0.85 -9.30 -28.84
N HIS A 83 -0.07 -8.72 -28.07
CA HIS A 83 0.18 -8.20 -26.73
C HIS A 83 -1.10 -8.24 -25.89
N ASP A 84 -0.94 -8.29 -24.57
CA ASP A 84 -2.04 -8.37 -23.61
C ASP A 84 -2.49 -6.97 -23.16
N VAL A 85 -1.53 -6.07 -22.93
CA VAL A 85 -1.73 -4.74 -22.36
C VAL A 85 -0.81 -3.74 -23.06
N VAL A 86 -1.29 -2.51 -23.24
CA VAL A 86 -0.48 -1.39 -23.76
C VAL A 86 -0.11 -0.46 -22.63
N VAL A 87 1.18 -0.34 -22.31
CA VAL A 87 1.72 0.66 -21.39
C VAL A 87 2.12 1.89 -22.19
N ARG A 88 1.53 3.04 -21.85
CA ARG A 88 1.75 4.32 -22.51
C ARG A 88 2.55 5.26 -21.62
N MET A 89 3.57 5.87 -22.20
CA MET A 89 4.39 6.87 -21.55
C MET A 89 4.46 8.13 -22.41
N LYS A 90 3.86 9.21 -21.93
CA LYS A 90 3.90 10.52 -22.61
C LYS A 90 4.83 11.44 -21.84
N CYS A 91 5.98 11.75 -22.40
CA CYS A 91 6.98 12.66 -21.82
C CYS A 91 6.93 14.00 -22.54
N GLU A 92 6.73 15.08 -21.80
CA GLU A 92 6.59 16.43 -22.36
C GLU A 92 7.62 17.35 -21.72
N GLN A 93 8.24 18.24 -22.51
CA GLN A 93 9.09 19.34 -21.99
C GLN A 93 8.23 20.35 -21.21
N ARG A 94 7.03 20.66 -21.72
CA ARG A 94 6.03 21.47 -21.04
C ARG A 94 4.77 20.65 -20.93
N LYS A 95 4.35 20.33 -19.71
CA LYS A 95 3.13 19.58 -19.51
C LYS A 95 1.92 20.43 -19.93
N THR A 96 1.29 20.07 -21.06
CA THR A 96 0.23 20.89 -21.67
C THR A 96 -1.14 20.67 -21.05
N TRP A 97 -1.51 19.43 -20.69
CA TRP A 97 -2.64 19.01 -19.84
C TRP A 97 -3.09 17.60 -20.22
N GLU A 98 -3.55 16.79 -19.26
CA GLU A 98 -4.58 15.78 -19.53
C GLU A 98 -5.26 15.34 -18.21
N GLY A 99 -6.54 15.69 -18.08
CA GLY A 99 -7.48 15.06 -17.16
C GLY A 99 -7.62 15.68 -15.76
N THR A 100 -8.86 15.73 -15.26
CA THR A 100 -9.12 15.99 -13.86
C THR A 100 -8.55 14.84 -13.04
N ALA A 101 -7.53 15.11 -12.22
CA ALA A 101 -7.23 14.23 -11.09
C ALA A 101 -8.56 13.98 -10.36
N THR A 102 -9.03 12.74 -10.33
CA THR A 102 -10.28 12.42 -9.64
C THR A 102 -10.10 12.68 -8.15
N MET A 103 -11.07 13.34 -7.54
CA MET A 103 -11.07 13.58 -6.09
C MET A 103 -11.06 12.25 -5.34
N GLY A 104 -10.21 12.17 -4.30
CA GLY A 104 -9.97 10.97 -3.48
C GLY A 104 -8.54 10.95 -2.96
N SER A 105 -8.23 10.04 -2.03
CA SER A 105 -6.91 9.97 -1.36
C SER A 105 -5.73 9.79 -2.34
N ASP A 106 -5.96 9.21 -3.52
CA ASP A 106 -4.92 9.03 -4.54
C ASP A 106 -4.47 10.36 -5.15
N ALA A 107 -5.30 11.40 -5.14
CA ALA A 107 -4.93 12.71 -5.69
C ALA A 107 -3.79 13.40 -4.92
N ASP A 108 -3.55 12.97 -3.67
CA ASP A 108 -2.53 13.54 -2.79
C ASP A 108 -1.20 12.77 -2.83
N LEU A 109 -1.11 11.70 -3.63
CA LEU A 109 0.14 10.97 -3.78
C LEU A 109 1.18 11.82 -4.54
N PRO A 110 2.46 11.79 -4.15
CA PRO A 110 3.51 12.59 -4.80
C PRO A 110 3.65 12.31 -6.31
N ASP A 111 3.30 11.10 -6.74
CA ASP A 111 3.37 10.64 -8.12
C ASP A 111 2.01 10.71 -8.86
N SER A 112 1.02 11.38 -8.28
CA SER A 112 -0.25 11.64 -8.97
C SER A 112 -0.15 12.82 -9.92
N PRO A 113 -0.87 12.82 -11.06
CA PRO A 113 -0.83 13.92 -12.01
C PRO A 113 -1.16 15.29 -11.38
N SER A 114 -0.22 16.23 -11.43
CA SER A 114 -0.40 17.55 -10.82
C SER A 114 -1.03 18.54 -11.80
N ARG A 115 -2.05 19.27 -11.36
CA ARG A 115 -2.66 20.34 -12.18
C ARG A 115 -1.79 21.59 -12.26
N ILE A 116 -1.00 21.83 -11.21
CA ILE A 116 -0.18 23.04 -11.04
C ILE A 116 1.18 22.92 -11.69
N TRP A 117 1.74 21.71 -11.81
CA TRP A 117 3.03 21.48 -12.47
C TRP A 117 2.92 21.72 -13.97
N LYS A 118 3.78 22.60 -14.52
CA LYS A 118 3.85 22.92 -15.95
C LYS A 118 5.18 22.56 -16.62
N GLY A 119 6.17 22.14 -15.84
CA GLY A 119 7.47 21.75 -16.35
C GLY A 119 7.53 20.35 -16.96
N PRO A 120 8.76 19.83 -17.20
CA PRO A 120 8.92 18.53 -17.82
C PRO A 120 8.37 17.39 -16.96
N ALA A 121 7.55 16.54 -17.57
CA ALA A 121 6.94 15.39 -16.91
C ALA A 121 6.68 14.23 -17.87
N CYS A 122 6.80 13.00 -17.36
CA CYS A 122 6.30 11.80 -18.01
C CYS A 122 5.01 11.32 -17.33
N GLN A 123 3.94 11.18 -18.09
CA GLN A 123 2.69 10.57 -17.67
C GLN A 123 2.66 9.11 -18.10
N LEU A 124 2.49 8.22 -17.14
CA LEU A 124 2.37 6.78 -17.34
C LEU A 124 0.91 6.37 -17.17
N ASN A 125 0.39 5.61 -18.11
CA ASN A 125 -0.91 4.96 -18.03
C ASN A 125 -0.89 3.64 -18.79
N TYR A 126 -1.98 2.88 -18.76
CA TYR A 126 -2.11 1.72 -19.60
C TYR A 126 -3.53 1.52 -20.14
N VAL A 127 -3.61 0.72 -21.19
CA VAL A 127 -4.84 0.41 -21.93
C VAL A 127 -4.99 -1.11 -21.95
N LEU A 128 -6.19 -1.58 -21.62
CA LEU A 128 -6.58 -3.00 -21.68
C LEU A 128 -7.76 -3.13 -22.64
N GLY A 129 -7.62 -3.93 -23.70
CA GLY A 129 -8.68 -4.16 -24.69
C GLY A 129 -9.22 -2.86 -25.32
N GLY A 130 -8.36 -1.87 -25.58
CA GLY A 130 -8.73 -0.56 -26.12
C GLY A 130 -9.35 0.41 -25.11
N THR A 131 -9.60 -0.01 -23.87
CA THR A 131 -10.16 0.84 -22.82
C THR A 131 -9.03 1.46 -21.99
N LYS A 132 -9.00 2.80 -21.92
CA LYS A 132 -8.07 3.54 -21.07
C LYS A 132 -8.44 3.31 -19.60
N ILE A 133 -7.49 2.78 -18.83
CA ILE A 133 -7.68 2.54 -17.41
C ILE A 133 -7.35 3.80 -16.62
N LYS A 134 -8.00 3.95 -15.45
CA LYS A 134 -7.89 5.13 -14.59
C LYS A 134 -6.52 5.26 -13.91
N TRP A 135 -5.75 4.18 -13.82
CA TRP A 135 -4.40 4.19 -13.28
C TRP A 135 -3.50 5.15 -14.06
N GLN A 136 -2.95 6.15 -13.37
CA GLN A 136 -2.06 7.14 -13.94
C GLN A 136 -1.00 7.55 -12.94
N LYS A 137 0.24 7.64 -13.40
CA LYS A 137 1.39 8.09 -12.61
C LYS A 137 2.14 9.18 -13.34
N GLU A 138 2.76 10.08 -12.58
CA GLU A 138 3.50 11.21 -13.09
C GLU A 138 4.91 11.26 -12.52
N VAL A 139 5.88 11.26 -13.42
CA VAL A 139 7.30 11.41 -13.10
C VAL A 139 7.73 12.80 -13.52
N ARG A 140 8.12 13.62 -12.55
CA ARG A 140 8.56 15.01 -12.77
C ARG A 140 10.07 15.11 -12.68
N THR A 141 10.60 16.09 -13.40
CA THR A 141 11.93 16.65 -13.13
C THR A 141 11.91 17.49 -11.83
N ASP A 142 13.08 17.95 -11.42
CA ASP A 142 13.29 18.82 -10.26
C ASP A 142 13.24 20.33 -10.62
N PHE A 143 12.93 20.66 -11.87
CA PHE A 143 12.81 22.04 -12.36
C PHE A 143 11.55 22.21 -13.21
N GLU A 144 10.97 23.40 -13.19
CA GLU A 144 9.80 23.72 -14.03
C GLU A 144 10.18 24.30 -15.38
N ASP A 145 11.19 25.18 -15.43
CA ASP A 145 11.64 25.81 -16.67
C ASP A 145 12.85 25.07 -17.25
N ALA A 146 12.62 24.38 -18.37
CA ALA A 146 13.67 23.63 -19.07
C ALA A 146 14.75 24.54 -19.69
N ALA A 147 14.40 25.76 -20.12
CA ALA A 147 15.35 26.69 -20.72
C ALA A 147 16.29 27.26 -19.67
N GLU A 148 15.74 27.70 -18.54
CA GLU A 148 16.55 28.17 -17.40
C GLU A 148 17.45 27.05 -16.86
N ALA A 149 16.89 25.84 -16.69
CA ALA A 149 17.64 24.70 -16.17
C ALA A 149 18.75 24.25 -17.12
N ALA A 150 18.49 24.25 -18.44
CA ALA A 150 19.51 23.92 -19.44
C ALA A 150 20.63 24.97 -19.46
N GLN A 151 20.28 26.26 -19.45
CA GLN A 151 21.26 27.34 -19.39
C GLN A 151 22.14 27.24 -18.14
N LYS A 152 21.54 27.03 -16.96
CA LYS A 152 22.27 26.89 -15.69
C LYS A 152 23.22 25.69 -15.68
N ALA A 153 22.84 24.62 -16.37
CA ALA A 153 23.65 23.42 -16.53
C ALA A 153 24.70 23.53 -17.66
N ASN A 154 24.78 24.66 -18.38
CA ASN A 154 25.51 24.79 -19.64
C ASN A 154 25.18 23.67 -20.64
N ALA A 155 23.93 23.21 -20.62
CA ALA A 155 23.40 22.26 -21.58
C ALA A 155 22.91 22.99 -22.84
N GLY A 156 22.90 22.28 -23.97
CA GLY A 156 22.46 22.84 -25.25
C GLY A 156 20.95 22.99 -25.33
N ASP A 157 20.31 22.18 -26.17
CA ASP A 157 18.88 22.28 -26.40
C ASP A 157 18.04 22.00 -25.13
N PRO A 158 17.12 22.90 -24.72
CA PRO A 158 16.27 22.71 -23.55
C PRO A 158 15.36 21.48 -23.62
N GLY A 159 14.84 21.15 -24.81
CA GLY A 159 13.99 19.97 -25.01
C GLY A 159 14.79 18.69 -24.81
N ALA A 160 15.95 18.58 -25.45
CA ALA A 160 16.85 17.45 -25.25
C ALA A 160 17.31 17.32 -23.79
N TYR A 161 17.63 18.44 -23.13
CA TYR A 161 18.01 18.45 -21.71
C TYR A 161 16.86 17.95 -20.83
N ALA A 162 15.64 18.41 -21.06
CA ALA A 162 14.45 17.96 -20.35
C ALA A 162 14.19 16.46 -20.54
N MET A 163 14.29 15.94 -21.77
CA MET A 163 14.10 14.51 -22.06
C MET A 163 15.17 13.65 -21.40
N ALA A 164 16.43 14.10 -21.40
CA ALA A 164 17.51 13.42 -20.68
C ALA A 164 17.25 13.35 -19.17
N LYS A 165 16.77 14.45 -18.57
CA LYS A 165 16.42 14.47 -17.14
C LYS A 165 15.20 13.63 -16.83
N LEU A 166 14.19 13.61 -17.70
CA LEU A 166 13.04 12.71 -17.55
C LEU A 166 13.45 11.24 -17.64
N LYS A 167 14.36 10.89 -18.56
CA LYS A 167 14.96 9.56 -18.62
C LYS A 167 15.61 9.18 -17.29
N ASP A 168 16.45 10.05 -16.72
CA ASP A 168 17.11 9.81 -15.42
C ASP A 168 16.09 9.61 -14.29
N ARG A 169 14.97 10.34 -14.32
CA ARG A 169 13.89 10.19 -13.33
C ARG A 169 13.14 8.87 -13.51
N LEU A 170 12.88 8.44 -14.74
CA LEU A 170 12.27 7.13 -15.04
C LEU A 170 13.17 5.96 -14.62
N GLU A 171 14.50 6.14 -14.68
CA GLU A 171 15.46 5.16 -14.14
C GLU A 171 15.38 5.01 -12.61
N GLN A 172 14.84 6.01 -11.90
CA GLN A 172 14.68 5.96 -10.45
C GLN A 172 13.26 5.55 -10.06
N TYR A 173 12.26 5.95 -10.87
CA TYR A 173 10.86 5.67 -10.61
C TYR A 173 10.50 4.22 -10.93
N ASP A 174 10.28 3.42 -9.89
CA ASP A 174 10.01 1.99 -10.03
C ASP A 174 8.54 1.70 -10.42
N PHE A 175 8.12 2.23 -11.57
CA PHE A 175 6.80 1.95 -12.15
C PHE A 175 6.53 0.46 -12.45
N PRO A 176 7.53 -0.41 -12.77
CA PRO A 176 7.22 -1.81 -13.08
C PRO A 176 6.62 -2.56 -11.89
N VAL A 177 7.14 -2.35 -10.67
CA VAL A 177 6.58 -3.01 -9.47
C VAL A 177 5.20 -2.45 -9.12
N LEU A 178 4.94 -1.17 -9.40
CA LEU A 178 3.61 -0.57 -9.23
C LEU A 178 2.60 -1.16 -10.22
N LEU A 179 3.00 -1.39 -11.48
CA LEU A 179 2.16 -2.07 -12.46
C LEU A 179 1.90 -3.53 -12.08
N ALA A 180 2.91 -4.28 -11.64
CA ALA A 180 2.72 -5.65 -11.19
C ALA A 180 1.78 -5.74 -9.99
N ALA A 181 1.85 -4.79 -9.06
CA ALA A 181 0.92 -4.71 -7.94
C ALA A 181 -0.50 -4.40 -8.40
N GLU A 182 -0.66 -3.37 -9.22
CA GLU A 182 -1.94 -2.97 -9.84
C GLU A 182 -2.60 -4.13 -10.60
N TRP A 183 -1.79 -4.95 -11.28
CA TRP A 183 -2.26 -6.07 -12.09
C TRP A 183 -2.47 -7.35 -11.29
N GLY A 184 -2.24 -7.36 -9.97
CA GLY A 184 -2.44 -8.55 -9.14
C GLY A 184 -1.41 -9.65 -9.42
N GLN A 185 -0.13 -9.29 -9.62
CA GLN A 185 0.93 -10.23 -9.99
C GLN A 185 1.98 -10.40 -8.87
N PRO A 186 1.64 -11.03 -7.73
CA PRO A 186 2.52 -11.13 -6.58
C PRO A 186 3.79 -11.95 -6.87
N GLU A 187 3.73 -12.96 -7.74
CA GLU A 187 4.90 -13.78 -8.09
C GLU A 187 6.06 -12.94 -8.64
N ARG A 188 5.76 -11.90 -9.43
CA ARG A 188 6.78 -10.98 -9.95
C ARG A 188 7.42 -10.16 -8.85
N LEU A 189 6.62 -9.72 -7.88
CA LEU A 189 7.08 -8.96 -6.73
C LEU A 189 7.92 -9.82 -5.78
N ILE A 190 7.48 -11.05 -5.52
CA ILE A 190 8.22 -12.07 -4.76
C ILE A 190 9.59 -12.30 -5.39
N LYS A 191 9.66 -12.48 -6.72
CA LYS A 191 10.93 -12.63 -7.44
C LYS A 191 11.89 -11.44 -7.22
N VAL A 192 11.38 -10.21 -7.06
CA VAL A 192 12.23 -9.04 -6.75
C VAL A 192 12.84 -9.16 -5.35
N LEU A 193 12.10 -9.68 -4.37
CA LEU A 193 12.63 -9.93 -3.02
C LEU A 193 13.73 -10.99 -3.02
N ASP A 194 13.54 -12.05 -3.82
CA ASP A 194 14.47 -13.18 -3.92
C ASP A 194 15.71 -12.87 -4.77
N THR A 195 15.67 -11.79 -5.57
CA THR A 195 16.80 -11.40 -6.42
C THR A 195 17.97 -10.88 -5.57
N PRO A 196 19.16 -11.50 -5.65
CA PRO A 196 20.34 -11.02 -4.92
C PRO A 196 20.73 -9.60 -5.34
N GLY A 197 21.12 -8.77 -4.38
CA GLY A 197 21.53 -7.39 -4.65
C GLY A 197 20.38 -6.39 -4.86
N THR A 198 19.12 -6.82 -4.73
CA THR A 198 17.99 -5.88 -4.67
C THR A 198 18.18 -4.90 -3.50
N LYS A 199 18.21 -3.61 -3.83
CA LYS A 199 18.35 -2.51 -2.84
C LYS A 199 17.25 -2.58 -1.79
N GLU A 200 17.60 -2.29 -0.53
CA GLU A 200 16.67 -2.33 0.61
C GLU A 200 15.43 -1.45 0.40
N ILE A 201 15.61 -0.22 -0.09
CA ILE A 201 14.49 0.69 -0.41
C ILE A 201 13.50 0.05 -1.41
N ARG A 202 14.02 -0.75 -2.36
CA ARG A 202 13.19 -1.47 -3.32
C ARG A 202 12.45 -2.63 -2.64
N LYS A 203 13.12 -3.38 -1.75
CA LYS A 203 12.49 -4.44 -0.95
C LYS A 203 11.37 -3.89 -0.07
N LEU A 204 11.60 -2.78 0.62
CA LEU A 204 10.58 -2.11 1.44
C LEU A 204 9.33 -1.76 0.64
N LYS A 205 9.51 -1.18 -0.55
CA LYS A 205 8.39 -0.89 -1.46
C LYS A 205 7.66 -2.17 -1.87
N VAL A 206 8.38 -3.22 -2.25
CA VAL A 206 7.79 -4.49 -2.68
C VAL A 206 7.02 -5.17 -1.54
N ILE A 207 7.57 -5.19 -0.32
CA ILE A 207 6.90 -5.72 0.88
C ILE A 207 5.61 -4.95 1.16
N ALA A 208 5.63 -3.61 1.05
CA ALA A 208 4.43 -2.79 1.21
C ALA A 208 3.35 -3.17 0.19
N LEU A 209 3.72 -3.26 -1.09
CA LEU A 209 2.80 -3.63 -2.17
C LEU A 209 2.20 -5.02 -1.96
N LEU A 210 3.00 -6.02 -1.55
CA LEU A 210 2.51 -7.37 -1.27
C LEU A 210 1.48 -7.39 -0.12
N GLY A 211 1.71 -6.56 0.90
CA GLY A 211 0.74 -6.35 1.99
C GLY A 211 -0.55 -5.72 1.50
N ASP A 212 -0.47 -4.65 0.71
CA ASP A 212 -1.64 -3.94 0.16
C ASP A 212 -2.45 -4.82 -0.82
N MET A 213 -1.77 -5.73 -1.51
CA MET A 213 -2.39 -6.73 -2.39
C MET A 213 -3.01 -7.92 -1.64
N LEU A 214 -2.80 -8.02 -0.33
CA LEU A 214 -3.22 -9.18 0.49
C LEU A 214 -2.63 -10.50 -0.03
N SER A 215 -1.37 -10.51 -0.50
CA SER A 215 -0.78 -11.70 -1.12
C SER A 215 -0.34 -12.73 -0.09
N HIS A 216 -1.13 -13.79 0.04
CA HIS A 216 -0.84 -14.97 0.85
C HIS A 216 0.39 -15.73 0.36
N GLU A 217 0.66 -15.70 -0.95
CA GLU A 217 1.81 -16.36 -1.57
C GLU A 217 3.14 -15.77 -1.07
N ALA A 218 3.15 -14.53 -0.58
CA ALA A 218 4.33 -13.84 -0.08
C ALA A 218 4.67 -14.15 1.39
N LEU A 219 3.83 -14.89 2.11
CA LEU A 219 4.04 -15.19 3.54
C LEU A 219 5.45 -15.76 3.84
N PRO A 220 6.04 -16.67 3.05
CA PRO A 220 7.39 -17.16 3.29
C PRO A 220 8.45 -16.04 3.21
N GLN A 221 8.36 -15.18 2.21
CA GLN A 221 9.30 -14.06 2.00
C GLN A 221 9.13 -12.98 3.07
N LEU A 222 7.89 -12.71 3.49
CA LEU A 222 7.63 -11.79 4.60
C LEU A 222 8.18 -12.35 5.91
N LYS A 223 8.03 -13.65 6.16
CA LYS A 223 8.64 -14.33 7.32
C LYS A 223 10.17 -14.21 7.31
N GLU A 224 10.80 -14.33 6.15
CA GLU A 224 12.24 -14.15 6.04
C GLU A 224 12.65 -12.68 6.27
N ALA A 225 11.92 -11.74 5.68
CA ALA A 225 12.16 -10.30 5.85
C ALA A 225 12.06 -9.82 7.30
N LEU A 226 11.35 -10.54 8.18
CA LEU A 226 11.29 -10.23 9.61
C LEU A 226 12.61 -10.43 10.36
N LYS A 227 13.52 -11.23 9.81
CA LYS A 227 14.85 -11.45 10.38
C LYS A 227 15.81 -10.31 10.08
N ASP A 228 15.50 -9.51 9.07
CA ASP A 228 16.27 -8.34 8.66
C ASP A 228 15.75 -7.11 9.42
N LYS A 229 16.63 -6.47 10.21
CA LYS A 229 16.26 -5.35 11.08
C LYS A 229 15.60 -4.21 10.28
N ASP A 230 16.10 -3.92 9.08
CA ASP A 230 15.67 -2.79 8.27
C ASP A 230 14.37 -3.07 7.52
N LEU A 231 14.03 -4.36 7.30
CA LEU A 231 12.79 -4.78 6.63
C LEU A 231 11.69 -5.19 7.62
N SER A 232 12.07 -5.59 8.83
CA SER A 232 11.20 -6.26 9.80
C SER A 232 9.90 -5.52 10.10
N LYS A 233 9.98 -4.21 10.33
CA LYS A 233 8.81 -3.35 10.59
C LYS A 233 7.82 -3.36 9.43
N GLN A 234 8.32 -3.24 8.20
CA GLN A 234 7.48 -3.22 7.00
C GLN A 234 6.87 -4.60 6.73
N ALA A 235 7.62 -5.67 6.98
CA ALA A 235 7.14 -7.04 6.86
C ALA A 235 6.02 -7.35 7.86
N ALA A 236 6.16 -6.92 9.12
CA ALA A 236 5.11 -7.08 10.13
C ALA A 236 3.83 -6.33 9.77
N VAL A 237 3.94 -5.12 9.21
CA VAL A 237 2.79 -4.36 8.69
C VAL A 237 2.14 -5.10 7.51
N ALA A 238 2.94 -5.61 6.56
CA ALA A 238 2.41 -6.35 5.41
C ALA A 238 1.66 -7.62 5.84
N LEU A 239 2.20 -8.37 6.81
CA LEU A 239 1.52 -9.52 7.41
C LEU A 239 0.20 -9.13 8.10
N GLY A 240 0.18 -7.98 8.77
CA GLY A 240 -1.03 -7.42 9.36
C GLY A 240 -2.09 -7.04 8.32
N ASN A 241 -1.67 -6.60 7.13
CA ASN A 241 -2.58 -6.30 6.03
C ASN A 241 -3.12 -7.59 5.39
N ILE A 242 -2.29 -8.61 5.14
CA ILE A 242 -2.70 -9.90 4.53
C ILE A 242 -3.83 -10.58 5.33
N GLY A 243 -3.89 -10.38 6.64
CA GLY A 243 -5.03 -10.78 7.45
C GLY A 243 -4.79 -12.07 8.25
N GLN A 244 -5.79 -12.95 8.29
CA GLN A 244 -5.83 -14.09 9.23
C GLN A 244 -4.61 -15.02 9.15
N GLU A 245 -4.09 -15.27 7.95
CA GLU A 245 -2.91 -16.13 7.77
C GLU A 245 -1.62 -15.55 8.34
N GLY A 246 -1.57 -14.23 8.55
CA GLY A 246 -0.47 -13.54 9.23
C GLY A 246 -0.48 -13.74 10.76
N ILE A 247 -1.63 -14.09 11.36
CA ILE A 247 -1.81 -14.16 12.82
C ILE A 247 -0.78 -15.09 13.49
N PRO A 248 -0.58 -16.35 13.04
CA PRO A 248 0.36 -17.24 13.71
C PRO A 248 1.80 -16.71 13.69
N ILE A 249 2.19 -16.06 12.59
CA ILE A 249 3.53 -15.47 12.43
C ILE A 249 3.69 -14.27 13.37
N LEU A 250 2.69 -13.39 13.44
CA LEU A 250 2.73 -12.22 14.31
C LEU A 250 2.70 -12.60 15.81
N ILE A 251 1.94 -13.63 16.19
CA ILE A 251 1.97 -14.17 17.56
C ILE A 251 3.36 -14.71 17.90
N ASP A 252 3.95 -15.52 17.03
CA ASP A 252 5.30 -16.07 17.24
C ASP A 252 6.32 -14.96 17.48
N ILE A 253 6.29 -13.91 16.66
CA ILE A 253 7.19 -12.76 16.79
C ILE A 253 6.97 -12.01 18.10
N LEU A 254 5.71 -11.73 18.45
CA LEU A 254 5.38 -11.03 19.69
C LEU A 254 5.97 -11.77 20.91
N LYS A 255 5.90 -13.10 20.92
CA LYS A 255 6.30 -13.92 22.06
C LYS A 255 7.79 -14.28 22.08
N THR A 256 8.43 -14.42 20.92
CA THR A 256 9.79 -15.00 20.82
C THR A 256 10.87 -14.00 20.42
N SER A 257 10.50 -12.87 19.81
CA SER A 257 11.48 -11.86 19.38
C SER A 257 12.13 -11.18 20.59
N THR A 258 13.44 -10.96 20.50
CA THR A 258 14.21 -10.17 21.47
C THR A 258 14.31 -8.69 21.09
N GLN A 259 13.71 -8.28 19.97
CA GLN A 259 13.76 -6.91 19.46
C GLN A 259 12.43 -6.19 19.76
N PRO A 260 12.42 -5.20 20.69
CA PRO A 260 11.20 -4.48 21.05
C PRO A 260 10.46 -3.83 19.87
N GLU A 261 11.20 -3.26 18.91
CA GLU A 261 10.60 -2.64 17.72
C GLU A 261 9.79 -3.65 16.90
N LEU A 262 10.30 -4.88 16.79
CA LEU A 262 9.66 -5.95 16.05
C LEU A 262 8.46 -6.55 16.81
N GLN A 263 8.58 -6.70 18.14
CA GLN A 263 7.45 -7.09 18.98
C GLN A 263 6.30 -6.06 18.93
N ALA A 264 6.63 -4.76 18.98
CA ALA A 264 5.66 -3.67 18.88
C ALA A 264 4.98 -3.67 17.50
N ALA A 265 5.74 -3.88 16.42
CA ALA A 265 5.19 -4.02 15.08
C ALA A 265 4.26 -5.24 14.95
N ALA A 266 4.60 -6.36 15.59
CA ALA A 266 3.76 -7.55 15.62
C ALA A 266 2.45 -7.33 16.39
N ALA A 267 2.52 -6.71 17.58
CA ALA A 267 1.33 -6.32 18.35
C ALA A 267 0.40 -5.39 17.55
N LYS A 268 0.99 -4.39 16.87
CA LYS A 268 0.24 -3.48 15.98
C LYS A 268 -0.44 -4.24 14.84
N GLY A 269 0.28 -5.13 14.17
CA GLY A 269 -0.25 -5.98 13.09
C GLY A 269 -1.41 -6.85 13.57
N LEU A 270 -1.27 -7.50 14.73
CA LEU A 270 -2.34 -8.28 15.37
C LEU A 270 -3.58 -7.42 15.64
N GLY A 271 -3.40 -6.19 16.14
CA GLY A 271 -4.51 -5.25 16.33
C GLY A 271 -5.18 -4.83 15.02
N GLN A 272 -4.45 -4.74 13.91
CA GLN A 272 -5.01 -4.45 12.58
C GLN A 272 -5.82 -5.64 12.05
N VAL A 273 -5.23 -6.84 12.04
CA VAL A 273 -5.93 -8.07 11.62
C VAL A 273 -7.19 -8.26 12.46
N GLY A 274 -7.07 -8.05 13.76
CA GLY A 274 -8.17 -8.16 14.70
C GLY A 274 -9.31 -7.18 14.46
N ALA A 275 -8.99 -5.90 14.19
CA ALA A 275 -10.00 -4.91 13.83
C ALA A 275 -10.77 -5.26 12.54
N LEU A 276 -10.08 -5.94 11.61
CA LEU A 276 -10.62 -6.27 10.29
C LEU A 276 -11.44 -7.56 10.27
N HIS A 277 -10.97 -8.59 10.97
CA HIS A 277 -11.52 -9.94 10.90
C HIS A 277 -12.14 -10.43 12.21
N GLY A 278 -11.94 -9.71 13.32
CA GLY A 278 -12.52 -10.05 14.62
C GLY A 278 -12.03 -11.38 15.19
N ASP A 279 -10.82 -11.83 14.85
CA ASP A 279 -10.31 -13.14 15.29
C ASP A 279 -9.97 -13.12 16.79
N PRO A 280 -10.73 -13.84 17.65
CA PRO A 280 -10.54 -13.82 19.09
C PRO A 280 -9.32 -14.61 19.55
N SER A 281 -8.66 -15.38 18.67
CA SER A 281 -7.42 -16.12 18.96
C SER A 281 -6.24 -15.17 19.21
N ILE A 282 -6.35 -13.91 18.78
CA ILE A 282 -5.36 -12.85 19.00
C ILE A 282 -5.33 -12.39 20.46
N ILE A 283 -6.47 -12.48 21.18
CA ILE A 283 -6.61 -11.92 22.54
C ILE A 283 -5.68 -12.62 23.55
N PRO A 284 -5.67 -13.97 23.70
CA PRO A 284 -4.87 -14.60 24.75
C PRO A 284 -3.37 -14.29 24.65
N PRO A 285 -2.71 -14.35 23.47
CA PRO A 285 -1.30 -13.96 23.34
C PRO A 285 -1.02 -12.50 23.69
N LEU A 286 -1.92 -11.57 23.32
CA LEU A 286 -1.79 -10.16 23.69
C LEU A 286 -1.89 -9.97 25.21
N LEU A 287 -2.84 -10.65 25.87
CA LEU A 287 -3.00 -10.57 27.33
C LEU A 287 -1.82 -11.19 28.09
N GLU A 288 -1.29 -12.30 27.60
CA GLU A 288 -0.08 -12.93 28.14
C GLU A 288 1.11 -11.97 28.12
N MET A 289 1.25 -11.20 27.04
CA MET A 289 2.36 -10.27 26.86
C MET A 289 2.11 -8.91 27.51
N LEU A 290 0.85 -8.48 27.73
CA LEU A 290 0.49 -7.14 28.21
C LEU A 290 1.26 -6.68 29.45
N ASP A 291 1.63 -7.59 30.36
CA ASP A 291 2.35 -7.28 31.59
C ASP A 291 3.47 -8.31 31.83
N ALA A 292 4.02 -8.86 30.75
CA ALA A 292 5.11 -9.83 30.82
C ALA A 292 6.36 -9.21 31.48
N PRO A 293 7.12 -9.97 32.30
CA PRO A 293 8.30 -9.46 32.96
C PRO A 293 9.33 -8.90 31.95
N GLY A 294 9.76 -7.66 32.17
CA GLY A 294 10.76 -7.01 31.32
C GLY A 294 10.26 -6.57 29.94
N ILE A 295 8.93 -6.55 29.72
CA ILE A 295 8.39 -6.05 28.46
C ILE A 295 8.71 -4.57 28.26
N ASP A 296 9.10 -4.23 27.04
CA ASP A 296 9.37 -2.85 26.65
C ASP A 296 8.08 -2.01 26.60
N ILE A 297 8.16 -0.76 27.04
CA ILE A 297 7.01 0.15 27.15
C ILE A 297 6.34 0.39 25.79
N ALA A 298 7.12 0.45 24.69
CA ALA A 298 6.56 0.63 23.35
C ALA A 298 5.78 -0.62 22.90
N VAL A 299 6.26 -1.82 23.24
CA VAL A 299 5.54 -3.08 22.98
C VAL A 299 4.25 -3.11 23.79
N GLN A 300 4.32 -2.81 25.09
CA GLN A 300 3.16 -2.75 25.97
C GLN A 300 2.10 -1.76 25.47
N THR A 301 2.54 -0.62 24.90
CA THR A 301 1.66 0.39 24.30
C THR A 301 0.92 -0.16 23.09
N GLU A 302 1.61 -0.82 22.16
CA GLU A 302 0.96 -1.41 20.98
C GLU A 302 0.04 -2.58 21.33
N ILE A 303 0.37 -3.37 22.36
CA ILE A 303 -0.54 -4.41 22.88
C ILE A 303 -1.83 -3.77 23.40
N ALA A 304 -1.75 -2.69 24.19
CA ALA A 304 -2.93 -2.00 24.69
C ALA A 304 -3.80 -1.45 23.54
N TRP A 305 -3.20 -0.82 22.53
CA TRP A 305 -3.92 -0.39 21.33
C TRP A 305 -4.58 -1.57 20.60
N ALA A 306 -3.88 -2.69 20.45
CA ALA A 306 -4.42 -3.88 19.80
C ALA A 306 -5.62 -4.45 20.54
N LEU A 307 -5.56 -4.58 21.87
CA LEU A 307 -6.67 -5.03 22.69
C LEU A 307 -7.89 -4.10 22.59
N GLY A 308 -7.69 -2.78 22.50
CA GLY A 308 -8.79 -1.84 22.30
C GLY A 308 -9.45 -1.93 20.91
N LYS A 309 -8.68 -2.31 19.88
CA LYS A 309 -9.20 -2.59 18.52
C LYS A 309 -9.95 -3.91 18.42
N LEU A 310 -9.80 -4.78 19.41
CA LEU A 310 -10.49 -6.06 19.55
C LEU A 310 -11.26 -6.07 20.88
N PRO A 311 -12.37 -5.33 21.03
CA PRO A 311 -13.10 -5.27 22.29
C PRO A 311 -13.53 -6.67 22.78
N ASP A 312 -12.94 -7.10 23.89
CA ASP A 312 -13.21 -8.40 24.50
C ASP A 312 -13.24 -8.23 26.03
N LYS A 313 -14.24 -8.84 26.67
CA LYS A 313 -14.42 -8.76 28.14
C LYS A 313 -13.21 -9.29 28.91
N ARG A 314 -12.46 -10.25 28.34
CA ARG A 314 -11.23 -10.79 28.92
C ARG A 314 -10.13 -9.73 29.07
N SER A 315 -10.18 -8.67 28.27
CA SER A 315 -9.20 -7.57 28.29
C SER A 315 -9.47 -6.54 29.40
N VAL A 316 -10.70 -6.48 29.94
CA VAL A 316 -11.13 -5.43 30.87
C VAL A 316 -10.27 -5.40 32.14
N GLU A 317 -10.26 -6.50 32.90
CA GLU A 317 -9.52 -6.52 34.17
C GLU A 317 -7.99 -6.40 33.98
N PRO A 318 -7.34 -7.08 33.01
CA PRO A 318 -5.92 -6.87 32.73
C PRO A 318 -5.56 -5.41 32.39
N LEU A 319 -6.39 -4.72 31.60
CA LEU A 319 -6.17 -3.31 31.28
C LEU A 319 -6.35 -2.40 32.51
N PHE A 320 -7.37 -2.63 33.34
CA PHE A 320 -7.55 -1.90 34.60
C PHE A 320 -6.41 -2.16 35.59
N ALA A 321 -5.91 -3.39 35.68
CA ALA A 321 -4.77 -3.73 36.51
C ALA A 321 -3.51 -2.96 36.08
N LEU A 322 -3.27 -2.87 34.76
CA LEU A 322 -2.18 -2.08 34.21
C LEU A 322 -2.39 -0.58 34.49
N ASP A 323 -3.58 -0.02 34.26
CA ASP A 323 -3.87 1.39 34.57
C ASP A 323 -3.55 1.72 36.05
N ARG A 324 -4.02 0.90 37.00
CA ARG A 324 -3.71 1.08 38.44
C ARG A 324 -2.21 1.11 38.73
N LYS A 325 -1.39 0.35 37.99
CA LYS A 325 0.08 0.41 38.10
C LYS A 325 0.61 1.72 37.52
N LEU A 326 0.15 2.11 36.33
CA LEU A 326 0.60 3.33 35.64
C LEU A 326 0.24 4.61 36.41
N GLN A 327 -0.92 4.66 37.08
CA GLN A 327 -1.32 5.81 37.90
C GLN A 327 -0.38 6.07 39.10
N LYS A 328 0.32 5.03 39.58
CA LYS A 328 1.33 5.16 40.63
C LYS A 328 2.64 5.76 40.12
N ILE A 329 2.90 5.69 38.81
CA ILE A 329 4.08 6.29 38.18
C ILE A 329 3.82 7.80 38.05
N ARG A 330 4.48 8.56 38.93
CA ARG A 330 4.49 10.02 38.95
C ARG A 330 5.91 10.51 38.72
N THR A 331 6.20 10.91 37.49
CA THR A 331 7.46 11.56 37.11
C THR A 331 7.16 12.98 36.62
N ASP A 332 7.99 13.95 37.01
CA ASP A 332 7.90 15.33 36.54
C ASP A 332 9.26 15.76 35.96
N PRO A 333 9.36 16.01 34.64
CA PRO A 333 8.30 15.91 33.64
C PRO A 333 7.87 14.44 33.39
N PRO A 334 6.63 14.20 32.90
CA PRO A 334 6.16 12.87 32.58
C PRO A 334 6.97 12.25 31.44
N ASP A 335 7.39 10.99 31.62
CA ASP A 335 8.06 10.23 30.56
C ASP A 335 7.10 10.12 29.34
N PRO A 336 7.54 10.57 28.13
CA PRO A 336 6.71 10.52 26.93
C PRO A 336 6.20 9.12 26.56
N LEU A 337 6.97 8.06 26.84
CA LEU A 337 6.58 6.68 26.57
C LEU A 337 5.50 6.22 27.54
N ILE A 338 5.66 6.51 28.84
CA ILE A 338 4.65 6.21 29.85
C ILE A 338 3.36 6.99 29.58
N LYS A 339 3.46 8.24 29.12
CA LYS A 339 2.29 9.04 28.74
C LYS A 339 1.51 8.36 27.61
N LYS A 340 2.19 7.93 26.54
CA LYS A 340 1.56 7.21 25.42
C LYS A 340 0.92 5.89 25.88
N LEU A 341 1.58 5.15 26.76
CA LEU A 341 1.04 3.92 27.30
C LEU A 341 -0.25 4.19 28.11
N LYS A 342 -0.26 5.22 28.96
CA LYS A 342 -1.47 5.64 29.69
C LYS A 342 -2.62 5.99 28.75
N GLU A 343 -2.33 6.72 27.67
CA GLU A 343 -3.33 7.06 26.65
C GLU A 343 -3.89 5.82 25.95
N ALA A 344 -3.02 4.88 25.57
CA ALA A 344 -3.39 3.61 24.94
C ALA A 344 -4.28 2.75 25.85
N VAL A 345 -3.88 2.56 27.11
CA VAL A 345 -4.63 1.78 28.10
C VAL A 345 -5.97 2.43 28.38
N PHE A 346 -6.01 3.74 28.61
CA PHE A 346 -7.26 4.46 28.85
C PHE A 346 -8.24 4.35 27.67
N TRP A 347 -7.74 4.52 26.44
CA TRP A 347 -8.56 4.34 25.25
C TRP A 347 -9.08 2.91 25.12
N ALA A 348 -8.20 1.91 25.33
CA ALA A 348 -8.56 0.50 25.24
C ALA A 348 -9.61 0.08 26.28
N ILE A 349 -9.50 0.57 27.52
CA ILE A 349 -10.53 0.36 28.56
C ILE A 349 -11.88 0.87 28.06
N LYS A 350 -11.94 2.08 27.48
CA LYS A 350 -13.19 2.63 26.95
C LYS A 350 -13.79 1.82 25.80
N GLN A 351 -12.97 1.15 25.01
CA GLN A 351 -13.46 0.28 23.94
C GLN A 351 -14.00 -1.05 24.50
N CYS A 352 -13.29 -1.63 25.48
CA CYS A 352 -13.63 -2.95 26.04
C CYS A 352 -14.71 -2.91 27.14
N TYR A 353 -14.89 -1.77 27.82
CA TYR A 353 -15.80 -1.58 28.94
C TYR A 353 -16.77 -0.43 28.65
N THR A 354 -18.00 -0.78 28.27
CA THR A 354 -19.04 0.18 27.82
C THR A 354 -20.14 0.43 28.86
N GLU A 355 -20.04 -0.11 30.09
CA GLU A 355 -21.10 0.02 31.12
C GLU A 355 -21.34 1.47 31.61
N ASP A 356 -20.48 2.43 31.21
CA ASP A 356 -20.60 3.85 31.56
C ASP A 356 -21.05 4.77 30.39
N GLN A 357 -21.46 4.26 29.23
CA GLN A 357 -21.92 5.13 28.12
C GLN A 357 -23.43 5.46 28.11
N TYR A 358 -24.22 4.83 28.99
CA TYR A 358 -25.67 5.03 29.06
C TYR A 358 -26.23 5.19 30.49
N SER A 359 -25.37 5.46 31.46
CA SER A 359 -25.75 5.64 32.88
C SER A 359 -25.84 7.10 33.27
#